data_AF-I2Q8H1-F1
#
_entry.id   AF-I2Q8H1-F1
#
_cell.length_a   1.000
_cell.length_b   1.000
_cell.length_c   1.000
_cell.angle_alpha   90.00
_cell.angle_beta   90.00
_cell.angle_gamma   90.00
#
_symmetry.space_group_name_H-M   'P 1'
#
loop_
_entity.id
_entity.type
_entity.pdbx_description
1 polymer ?
#
loop_
_entity_poly.entity_id
_entity_poly.type
_entity_poly.pdbx_seq_one_letter_code
_entity_poly.pdbx_strand_id
1 'polypeptide(L)'
;MQPVVVETEAELRALIRERISELGTTYGAVEAYAGLPDSYVAALMAPARIRRFGNRSLPLLLQALALGIARVTFVEDQASAAKVRKRLAPSRRKSARAPRPHQHIATPCKQDDLFRSNSEESSWQKPTND
;
A
#
# COMPACT_ATOMS: atom_id res chain seq x y z
N MET A 1 17.42 6.97 -11.96
CA MET A 1 17.68 5.54 -12.25
C MET A 1 16.66 5.08 -13.31
N GLN A 2 17.09 4.37 -14.35
CA GLN A 2 16.17 3.80 -15.34
C GLN A 2 15.47 2.55 -14.76
N PRO A 3 14.30 2.14 -15.27
CA PRO A 3 13.67 0.90 -14.85
C PRO A 3 14.56 -0.32 -15.16
N VAL A 4 14.76 -1.18 -14.16
CA VAL A 4 15.56 -2.42 -14.28
C VAL A 4 14.67 -3.62 -13.96
N VAL A 5 14.81 -4.69 -14.74
CA VAL A 5 14.17 -5.98 -14.47
C VAL A 5 15.04 -6.75 -13.49
N VAL A 6 14.43 -7.24 -12.41
CA VAL A 6 15.12 -7.99 -11.35
C VAL A 6 14.47 -9.36 -11.24
N GLU A 7 15.24 -10.41 -11.44
CA GLU A 7 14.77 -11.80 -11.41
C GLU A 7 15.14 -12.51 -10.10
N THR A 8 16.20 -12.05 -9.44
CA THR A 8 16.69 -12.67 -8.20
C THR A 8 16.79 -11.71 -7.02
N GLU A 9 16.72 -12.25 -5.80
CA GLU A 9 16.94 -11.47 -4.56
C GLU A 9 18.38 -10.94 -4.46
N ALA A 10 19.33 -11.60 -5.14
CA ALA A 10 20.72 -11.15 -5.19
C ALA A 10 20.88 -9.89 -6.05
N GLU A 11 20.26 -9.87 -7.24
CA GLU A 11 20.18 -8.69 -8.09
C GLU A 11 19.47 -7.53 -7.38
N LEU A 12 18.36 -7.81 -6.68
CA LEU A 12 17.66 -6.79 -5.89
C LEU A 12 18.59 -6.14 -4.85
N ARG A 13 19.39 -6.95 -4.15
CA ARG A 13 20.36 -6.46 -3.16
C ARG A 13 21.48 -5.66 -3.81
N ALA A 14 22.00 -6.10 -4.95
CA ALA A 14 23.02 -5.37 -5.69
C ALA A 14 22.53 -3.99 -6.10
N LEU A 15 21.32 -3.91 -6.66
CA LEU A 15 20.71 -2.65 -7.10
C LEU A 15 20.46 -1.69 -5.92
N ILE A 16 20.00 -2.21 -4.78
CA ILE A 16 19.84 -1.39 -3.57
C ILE A 16 21.19 -0.84 -3.09
N ARG A 17 22.25 -1.66 -3.07
CA ARG A 17 23.60 -1.21 -2.66
C ARG A 17 24.13 -0.15 -3.62
N GLU A 18 23.98 -0.36 -4.92
CA GLU A 18 24.33 0.62 -5.95
C GLU A 18 23.60 1.93 -5.71
N ARG A 19 22.28 1.88 -5.47
CA ARG A 19 21.50 3.09 -5.19
C ARG A 19 21.94 3.82 -3.93
N ILE A 20 22.27 3.10 -2.86
CA ILE A 20 22.80 3.70 -1.63
C ILE A 20 24.15 4.39 -1.90
N SER A 21 25.01 3.74 -2.71
CA SER A 21 26.28 4.31 -3.15
C SER A 21 26.08 5.55 -4.04
N GLU A 22 25.13 5.53 -4.97
CA GLU A 22 24.77 6.69 -5.81
C GLU A 22 24.32 7.90 -4.98
N LEU A 23 23.57 7.65 -3.90
CA LEU A 23 23.11 8.69 -2.98
C LEU A 23 24.21 9.18 -2.03
N GLY A 24 25.39 8.54 -2.03
CA GLY A 24 26.51 8.92 -1.16
C GLY A 24 26.18 8.79 0.33
N THR A 25 25.28 7.88 0.70
CA THR A 25 24.79 7.73 2.09
C THR A 25 25.25 6.40 2.72
N THR A 26 24.97 6.23 4.00
CA THR A 26 25.33 5.03 4.77
C THR A 26 24.10 4.21 5.13
N TYR A 27 24.28 2.93 5.47
CA TYR A 27 23.17 2.09 5.93
C TYR A 27 22.48 2.67 7.18
N GLY A 28 23.24 3.19 8.15
CA GLY A 28 22.68 3.80 9.35
C GLY A 28 21.83 5.05 9.06
N ALA A 29 22.23 5.87 8.09
CA ALA A 29 21.43 7.02 7.68
C ALA A 29 20.12 6.61 7.01
N VAL A 30 20.16 5.56 6.18
CA VAL A 30 18.95 4.98 5.57
C VAL A 30 18.04 4.37 6.62
N GLU A 31 18.60 3.67 7.62
CA GLU A 31 17.85 3.10 8.74
C GLU A 31 17.13 4.18 9.54
N ALA A 32 17.85 5.23 9.92
CA ALA A 32 17.30 6.37 10.66
C ALA A 32 16.16 7.05 9.88
N TYR A 33 16.34 7.26 8.57
CA TYR A 33 15.29 7.85 7.73
C TYR A 33 14.07 6.94 7.57
N ALA A 34 14.29 5.63 7.39
CA ALA A 34 13.24 4.65 7.20
C ALA A 34 12.53 4.25 8.52
N GLY A 35 13.02 4.71 9.67
CA GLY A 35 12.56 4.26 10.98
C GLY A 35 12.83 2.78 11.24
N LEU A 36 13.92 2.24 10.66
CA LEU A 36 14.33 0.85 10.86
C LEU A 36 15.30 0.75 12.05
N PRO A 37 15.35 -0.41 12.73
CA PRO A 37 16.33 -0.65 13.78
C PRO A 37 17.77 -0.55 13.27
N ASP A 38 18.70 -0.23 14.17
CA ASP A 38 20.12 -0.20 13.86
C ASP A 38 20.62 -1.54 13.29
N SER A 39 21.53 -1.45 12.31
CA SER A 39 22.12 -2.58 11.60
C SER A 39 21.12 -3.45 10.81
N TYR A 40 19.86 -3.04 10.69
CA TYR A 40 18.85 -3.77 9.97
C TYR A 40 19.13 -3.83 8.46
N VAL A 41 19.48 -2.70 7.85
CA VAL A 41 19.86 -2.61 6.43
C VAL A 41 21.18 -3.34 6.21
N ALA A 42 22.13 -3.26 7.14
CA ALA A 42 23.37 -4.04 7.06
C ALA A 42 23.09 -5.56 7.02
N ALA A 43 22.17 -6.06 7.85
CA ALA A 43 21.78 -7.48 7.85
C ALA A 43 21.02 -7.91 6.58
N LEU A 44 20.23 -7.02 5.99
CA LEU A 44 19.59 -7.26 4.68
C LEU A 44 20.64 -7.30 3.56
N MET A 45 21.60 -6.38 3.60
CA MET A 45 22.64 -6.21 2.59
C MET A 45 23.87 -7.09 2.82
N ALA A 46 23.83 -8.05 3.74
CA ALA A 46 24.97 -8.96 3.95
C ALA A 46 25.21 -9.88 2.73
N PRO A 47 26.48 -10.21 2.41
CA PRO A 47 26.82 -11.08 1.27
C PRO A 47 26.28 -12.50 1.46
N ALA A 48 26.47 -13.08 2.65
CA ALA A 48 25.71 -14.23 3.09
C ALA A 48 24.36 -13.75 3.63
N ARG A 49 23.30 -14.49 3.36
CA ARG A 49 21.96 -14.07 3.72
C ARG A 49 21.69 -14.25 5.21
N ILE A 50 21.79 -13.15 5.95
CA ILE A 50 21.44 -13.09 7.38
C ILE A 50 19.94 -12.83 7.54
N ARG A 51 19.36 -11.94 6.73
CA ARG A 51 17.93 -11.57 6.82
C ARG A 51 17.27 -11.45 5.44
N ARG A 52 15.96 -11.76 5.39
CA ARG A 52 15.09 -11.62 4.21
C ARG A 52 14.40 -10.26 4.21
N PHE A 53 14.09 -9.75 3.02
CA PHE A 53 13.14 -8.64 2.88
C PHE A 53 11.75 -9.09 3.35
N GLY A 54 11.25 -8.47 4.41
CA GLY A 54 9.89 -8.72 4.91
C GLY A 54 8.90 -7.68 4.38
N ASN A 55 7.60 -7.97 4.57
CA ASN A 55 6.50 -7.13 4.11
C ASN A 55 6.51 -5.70 4.67
N ARG A 56 7.15 -5.48 5.83
CA ARG A 56 7.30 -4.13 6.42
C ARG A 56 8.59 -3.44 6.00
N SER A 57 9.70 -4.18 5.95
CA SER A 57 11.00 -3.57 5.70
C SER A 57 11.24 -3.21 4.23
N LEU A 58 10.75 -4.02 3.30
CA LEU A 58 10.92 -3.76 1.87
C LEU A 58 10.30 -2.42 1.44
N PRO A 59 9.01 -2.14 1.71
CA PRO A 59 8.41 -0.87 1.28
C PRO A 59 9.09 0.35 1.93
N LEU A 60 9.42 0.28 3.22
CA LEU A 60 10.11 1.37 3.93
C LEU A 60 11.49 1.65 3.33
N LEU A 61 12.25 0.59 3.02
CA LEU A 61 13.56 0.72 2.40
C LEU A 61 13.48 1.30 0.98
N LEU A 62 12.52 0.83 0.17
CA LEU A 62 12.32 1.37 -1.18
C LEU A 62 11.92 2.84 -1.13
N GLN A 63 10.99 3.21 -0.23
CA GLN A 63 10.58 4.59 -0.03
C GLN A 63 11.75 5.48 0.39
N ALA A 64 12.59 5.02 1.33
CA ALA A 64 13.77 5.74 1.80
C ALA A 64 14.79 6.00 0.68
N LEU A 65 14.86 5.12 -0.32
CA LEU A 65 15.78 5.23 -1.46
C LEU A 65 15.12 5.89 -2.70
N ALA A 66 13.88 6.37 -2.56
CA ALA A 66 13.05 6.87 -3.64
C ALA A 66 12.91 5.87 -4.81
N LEU A 67 12.82 4.57 -4.47
CA LEU A 67 12.59 3.47 -5.39
C LEU A 67 11.13 3.01 -5.29
N GLY A 68 10.63 2.42 -6.37
CA GLY A 68 9.30 1.83 -6.44
C GLY A 68 9.30 0.58 -7.31
N ILE A 69 8.31 -0.29 -7.10
CA ILE A 69 8.10 -1.48 -7.93
C ILE A 69 7.01 -1.15 -8.96
N ALA A 70 7.41 -1.03 -10.23
CA ALA A 70 6.48 -0.71 -11.31
C ALA A 70 5.76 -1.95 -11.88
N ARG A 71 6.45 -3.10 -11.90
CA ARG A 71 5.94 -4.36 -12.48
C ARG A 71 6.41 -5.56 -11.68
N VAL A 72 5.50 -6.49 -11.42
CA VAL A 72 5.79 -7.80 -10.83
C VAL A 72 5.22 -8.87 -11.75
N THR A 73 6.08 -9.81 -12.18
CA THR A 73 5.69 -10.96 -13.00
C THR A 73 5.84 -12.22 -12.15
N PHE A 74 4.77 -13.02 -12.04
CA PHE A 74 4.83 -14.30 -11.36
C PHE A 74 5.05 -15.40 -12.39
N VAL A 75 6.15 -16.15 -12.25
CA VAL A 75 6.45 -17.32 -13.08
C VAL A 75 6.29 -18.58 -12.23
N GLU A 76 5.54 -19.56 -12.73
CA GLU A 76 5.33 -20.82 -12.03
C GLU A 76 6.58 -21.70 -12.15
N ASP A 77 7.24 -21.98 -11.02
CA ASP A 77 8.22 -23.05 -10.93
C ASP A 77 7.50 -24.40 -11.06
N GLN A 78 7.62 -25.02 -12.23
CA GLN A 78 6.95 -26.28 -12.55
C GLN A 78 7.32 -27.42 -11.58
N ALA A 79 8.55 -27.45 -11.07
CA ALA A 79 9.00 -28.51 -10.16
C ALA A 79 8.34 -28.37 -8.78
N SER A 80 8.24 -27.14 -8.27
CA SER A 80 7.54 -26.86 -7.02
C SER A 80 6.03 -26.95 -7.18
N ALA A 81 5.48 -26.49 -8.30
CA ALA A 81 4.06 -26.56 -8.61
C ALA A 81 3.52 -27.99 -8.57
N ALA A 82 4.25 -28.96 -9.14
CA ALA A 82 3.86 -30.36 -9.10
C ALA A 82 3.74 -30.90 -7.66
N LYS A 83 4.62 -30.47 -6.74
CA LYS A 83 4.58 -30.85 -5.32
C LYS A 83 3.42 -30.19 -4.58
N VAL A 84 3.18 -28.91 -4.86
CA VAL A 84 2.10 -28.10 -4.27
C VAL A 84 0.74 -28.63 -4.70
N ARG A 85 0.54 -28.91 -5.99
CA ARG A 85 -0.69 -29.47 -6.55
C ARG A 85 -1.08 -30.81 -5.95
N LYS A 86 -0.10 -31.65 -5.59
CA LYS A 86 -0.35 -32.94 -4.91
C LYS A 86 -0.82 -32.78 -3.46
N ARG A 87 -0.45 -31.68 -2.77
CA ARG A 87 -0.70 -31.48 -1.34
C ARG A 87 -1.90 -30.58 -1.05
N LEU A 88 -2.15 -29.58 -1.89
CA LEU A 88 -3.33 -28.73 -1.75
C LEU A 88 -4.55 -29.46 -2.34
N ALA A 89 -5.44 -29.91 -1.46
CA ALA A 89 -6.75 -30.39 -1.88
C ALA A 89 -7.50 -29.27 -2.63
N PRO A 90 -8.10 -29.56 -3.80
CA PRO A 90 -8.90 -28.57 -4.50
C PRO A 90 -10.02 -28.07 -3.58
N SER A 91 -10.14 -26.75 -3.46
CA SER A 91 -11.18 -26.13 -2.65
C SER A 91 -12.55 -26.55 -3.19
N ARG A 92 -13.41 -27.09 -2.32
CA ARG A 92 -14.80 -27.43 -2.67
C ARG A 92 -15.66 -26.19 -3.00
N ARG A 93 -15.19 -24.99 -2.68
CA ARG A 93 -15.85 -23.74 -3.09
C ARG A 93 -15.50 -23.46 -4.54
N LYS A 94 -16.44 -23.74 -5.45
CA LYS A 94 -16.42 -23.22 -6.82
C LYS A 94 -16.41 -21.69 -6.73
N SER A 95 -15.24 -21.10 -6.95
CA SER A 95 -15.07 -19.65 -7.02
C SER A 95 -15.65 -19.15 -8.34
N ALA A 96 -16.94 -18.84 -8.34
CA ALA A 96 -17.55 -17.90 -9.27
C ALA A 96 -18.74 -17.25 -8.55
N ARG A 97 -18.48 -16.48 -7.49
CA ARG A 97 -19.49 -15.54 -7.02
C ARG A 97 -19.51 -14.42 -8.05
N ALA A 98 -20.49 -14.42 -8.94
CA ALA A 98 -20.74 -13.29 -9.83
C ALA A 98 -20.74 -12.00 -9.00
N PRO A 99 -20.19 -10.88 -9.51
CA PRO A 99 -20.27 -9.61 -8.80
C PRO A 99 -21.74 -9.34 -8.51
N ARG A 100 -22.10 -9.22 -7.24
CA ARG A 100 -23.44 -8.77 -6.88
C ARG A 100 -23.53 -7.34 -7.41
N PRO A 101 -24.49 -6.98 -8.27
CA PRO A 101 -24.68 -5.59 -8.62
C PRO A 101 -24.92 -4.84 -7.31
N HIS A 102 -24.05 -3.89 -6.97
CA HIS A 102 -24.31 -2.94 -5.90
C HIS A 102 -25.54 -2.13 -6.33
N GLN A 103 -26.73 -2.56 -5.90
CA GLN A 103 -27.90 -1.71 -5.93
C GLN A 103 -27.63 -0.61 -4.90
N HIS A 104 -27.10 0.51 -5.36
CA HIS A 104 -27.10 1.73 -4.57
C HIS A 104 -28.57 2.12 -4.36
N ILE A 105 -29.10 1.83 -3.18
CA ILE A 105 -30.35 2.40 -2.68
C ILE A 105 -30.03 3.82 -2.18
N ALA A 106 -29.40 4.63 -3.02
CA ALA A 106 -29.39 6.06 -2.78
C ALA A 106 -30.73 6.56 -3.30
N THR A 107 -31.72 6.64 -2.43
CA THR A 107 -32.89 7.49 -2.69
C THR A 107 -32.31 8.89 -2.97
N PRO A 108 -32.67 9.58 -4.07
CA PRO A 108 -32.20 10.93 -4.29
C PRO A 108 -32.60 11.76 -3.07
N CYS A 109 -31.61 12.20 -2.31
CA CYS A 109 -31.81 13.13 -1.21
C CYS A 109 -32.46 14.37 -1.84
N LYS A 110 -33.74 14.60 -1.55
CA LYS A 110 -34.34 15.90 -1.77
C LYS A 110 -33.62 16.81 -0.80
N GLN A 111 -32.68 17.58 -1.33
CA GLN A 111 -32.00 18.62 -0.60
C GLN A 111 -33.04 19.71 -0.39
N ASP A 112 -33.87 19.57 0.65
CA ASP A 112 -34.71 20.66 1.09
C ASP A 112 -33.77 21.78 1.51
N ASP A 113 -33.96 22.95 0.88
CA ASP A 113 -33.08 24.12 0.99
C ASP A 113 -32.85 24.49 2.47
N LEU A 114 -31.73 24.00 3.02
CA LEU A 114 -31.19 24.31 4.34
C LEU A 114 -30.86 25.80 4.54
N PHE A 115 -31.06 26.62 3.50
CA PHE A 115 -30.84 28.07 3.47
C PHE A 115 -32.12 28.87 3.20
N ARG A 116 -33.33 28.34 3.49
CA ARG A 116 -34.50 29.21 3.67
C ARG A 116 -34.31 30.08 4.91
N SER A 117 -33.67 31.23 4.69
CA SER A 117 -33.48 32.30 5.64
C SER A 117 -34.83 32.78 6.20
N ASN A 118 -34.90 32.86 7.53
CA ASN A 118 -35.95 33.46 8.34
C ASN A 118 -36.04 34.99 8.11
N SER A 119 -36.37 35.42 6.90
CA SER A 119 -36.72 36.81 6.61
C SER A 119 -38.23 36.89 6.45
N GLU A 120 -38.89 37.67 7.33
CA GLU A 120 -40.35 37.84 7.54
C GLU A 120 -40.85 36.89 8.66
N GLU A 121 -41.18 37.32 9.88
CA GLU A 121 -42.08 38.41 10.26
C GLU A 121 -41.59 39.15 11.53
N SER A 122 -41.30 40.43 11.37
CA SER A 122 -41.26 41.41 12.46
C SER A 122 -42.70 41.83 12.77
N SER A 123 -43.26 41.36 13.88
CA SER A 123 -44.50 41.91 14.45
C SER A 123 -44.27 42.31 15.91
N TRP A 124 -43.70 43.50 16.09
CA TRP A 124 -43.78 44.22 17.37
C TRP A 124 -45.23 44.60 17.63
N GLN A 125 -45.97 43.77 18.38
CA GLN A 125 -47.27 44.17 18.94
C GLN A 125 -47.02 44.93 20.25
N LYS A 126 -47.45 46.19 20.28
CA LYS A 126 -47.48 47.02 21.50
C LYS A 126 -48.71 46.63 22.33
N PRO A 127 -48.61 46.59 23.68
CA PRO A 127 -49.75 46.29 24.53
C PRO A 127 -50.74 47.45 24.56
N THR A 128 -52.02 47.15 24.29
CA THR A 128 -53.15 48.04 24.58
C THR A 128 -53.65 47.75 25.99
N ASN A 129 -53.60 48.76 26.86
CA ASN A 129 -54.28 48.81 28.16
C ASN A 129 -55.72 49.32 27.93
N ASP A 130 -56.70 48.64 28.52
CA ASP A 130 -57.94 49.19 29.08
C ASP A 130 -58.46 48.25 30.18
#